data_AF-A0A965HKJ3-F1
#
_entry.id   AF-A0A965HKJ3-F1
#
_cell.length_a   1.000
_cell.length_b   1.000
_cell.length_c   1.000
_cell.angle_alpha   90.00
_cell.angle_beta   90.00
_cell.angle_gamma   90.00
#
_symmetry.space_group_name_H-M   'P 1'
#
loop_
_entity.id
_entity.type
_entity.pdbx_description
1 polymer ?
#
loop_
_entity_poly.entity_id
_entity_poly.type
_entity_poly.pdbx_seq_one_letter_code
_entity_poly.pdbx_strand_id
1 'polypeptide(L)'
;GRPMLTLKGTLDNPPKDGTTSLPASWFAEPVQEVDTAHFGLTVISTAALKRAKKPWFWSKPGPDGSWNEGRVDPDIYWWRNWRESGNRVFVTPRVVLGHGEYVVTWPGRDLGKPVFQWTTDFTNTSKKPETAWSVPQ
;
A
#
# COMPACT_ATOMS: atom_id res chain seq x y z
N GLY A 1 5.31 -0.08 -5.18
CA GLY A 1 4.58 -0.04 -3.90
C GLY A 1 4.07 -1.42 -3.56
N ARG A 2 3.86 -1.74 -2.28
CA ARG A 2 3.14 -2.97 -1.90
C ARG A 2 1.69 -2.89 -2.39
N PRO A 3 1.07 -4.02 -2.78
CA PRO A 3 -0.29 -4.00 -3.32
C PRO A 3 -1.28 -3.43 -2.31
N MET A 4 -2.28 -2.67 -2.77
CA MET A 4 -3.23 -1.97 -1.89
C MET A 4 -4.05 -2.90 -0.99
N LEU A 5 -4.23 -4.13 -1.45
CA LEU A 5 -4.82 -5.24 -0.75
C LEU A 5 -4.17 -6.54 -1.24
N THR A 6 -4.29 -7.60 -0.47
CA THR A 6 -3.97 -8.96 -0.93
C THR A 6 -5.25 -9.78 -1.00
N LEU A 7 -5.45 -10.49 -2.10
CA LEU A 7 -6.63 -11.35 -2.24
C LEU A 7 -6.59 -12.48 -1.21
N LYS A 8 -7.75 -13.00 -0.88
CA LYS A 8 -7.88 -14.09 0.09
C LYS A 8 -6.99 -15.28 -0.31
N GLY A 9 -6.15 -15.73 0.62
CA GLY A 9 -5.19 -16.82 0.43
C GLY A 9 -3.87 -16.44 -0.24
N THR A 10 -3.68 -15.17 -0.62
CA THR A 10 -2.51 -14.73 -1.41
C THR A 10 -1.46 -13.96 -0.62
N LEU A 11 -1.72 -13.61 0.66
CA LEU A 11 -0.73 -12.88 1.47
C LEU A 11 0.58 -13.65 1.60
N ASP A 12 0.48 -14.94 1.93
CA ASP A 12 1.64 -15.82 2.12
C ASP A 12 1.93 -16.67 0.87
N ASN A 13 1.02 -16.65 -0.12
CA ASN A 13 1.13 -17.37 -1.39
C ASN A 13 0.84 -16.42 -2.56
N PRO A 14 1.71 -15.42 -2.81
CA PRO A 14 1.48 -14.47 -3.89
C PRO A 14 1.47 -15.17 -5.26
N PRO A 15 0.73 -14.64 -6.25
CA PRO A 15 0.78 -15.14 -7.63
C PRO A 15 2.21 -15.12 -8.17
N LYS A 16 2.62 -16.18 -8.90
CA LYS A 16 3.97 -16.31 -9.47
C LYS A 16 4.36 -15.11 -10.32
N ASP A 17 3.41 -14.60 -11.11
CA ASP A 17 3.64 -13.50 -12.05
C ASP A 17 3.42 -12.12 -11.40
N GLY A 18 3.21 -12.07 -10.07
CA GLY A 18 3.02 -10.83 -9.31
C GLY A 18 1.72 -10.07 -9.64
N THR A 19 0.87 -10.62 -10.50
CA THR A 19 -0.38 -10.00 -10.96
C THR A 19 -1.57 -10.91 -10.74
N THR A 20 -2.76 -10.32 -10.65
CA THR A 20 -4.02 -11.07 -10.62
C THR A 20 -5.07 -10.33 -11.44
N SER A 21 -5.88 -11.09 -12.19
CA SER A 21 -7.05 -10.58 -12.89
C SER A 21 -8.32 -11.06 -12.18
N LEU A 22 -9.29 -10.16 -12.04
CA LEU A 22 -10.58 -10.44 -11.42
C LEU A 22 -11.70 -10.08 -12.40
N PRO A 23 -12.81 -10.84 -12.42
CA PRO A 23 -13.96 -10.49 -13.23
C PRO A 23 -14.59 -9.18 -12.73
N ALA A 24 -15.21 -8.42 -13.63
CA ALA A 24 -15.90 -7.18 -13.27
C ALA A 24 -16.98 -7.37 -12.18
N SER A 25 -17.63 -8.55 -12.15
CA SER A 25 -18.61 -8.91 -11.12
C SER A 25 -18.03 -8.92 -9.70
N TRP A 26 -16.74 -9.20 -9.53
CA TRP A 26 -16.08 -9.12 -8.23
C TRP A 26 -16.16 -7.69 -7.65
N PHE A 27 -16.00 -6.68 -8.51
CA PHE A 27 -16.10 -5.28 -8.12
C PHE A 27 -17.55 -4.80 -7.94
N ALA A 28 -18.54 -5.55 -8.41
CA ALA A 28 -19.96 -5.23 -8.24
C ALA A 28 -20.51 -5.64 -6.86
N GLU A 29 -19.85 -6.60 -6.20
CA GLU A 29 -20.24 -7.06 -4.88
C GLU A 29 -20.13 -5.95 -3.82
N PRO A 30 -21.04 -5.92 -2.81
CA PRO A 30 -20.97 -4.92 -1.75
C PRO A 30 -19.64 -4.96 -0.98
N VAL A 31 -19.15 -6.17 -0.70
CA VAL A 31 -17.91 -6.41 0.02
C VAL A 31 -17.20 -7.62 -0.54
N GLN A 32 -15.88 -7.61 -0.43
CA GLN A 32 -15.03 -8.72 -0.81
C GLN A 32 -14.08 -9.06 0.32
N GLU A 33 -13.95 -10.35 0.64
CA GLU A 33 -13.01 -10.80 1.65
C GLU A 33 -11.59 -10.80 1.10
N VAL A 34 -10.65 -10.28 1.89
CA VAL A 34 -9.24 -10.13 1.54
C VAL A 34 -8.36 -10.62 2.70
N ASP A 35 -7.08 -10.86 2.45
CA ASP A 35 -6.14 -11.20 3.52
C ASP A 35 -5.62 -9.95 4.23
N THR A 36 -5.31 -8.89 3.47
CA THR A 36 -4.83 -7.60 3.97
C THR A 36 -5.36 -6.43 3.15
N ALA A 37 -5.36 -5.24 3.73
CA ALA A 37 -5.61 -3.96 3.04
C ALA A 37 -4.83 -2.83 3.74
N HIS A 38 -4.49 -1.75 3.04
CA HIS A 38 -3.94 -0.57 3.71
C HIS A 38 -4.95 0.09 4.66
N PHE A 39 -4.44 0.76 5.69
CA PHE A 39 -5.21 1.55 6.66
C PHE A 39 -5.64 2.93 6.13
N GLY A 40 -6.15 3.01 4.89
CA GLY A 40 -6.64 4.28 4.33
C GLY A 40 -7.89 4.76 5.04
N LEU A 41 -9.04 4.12 4.75
CA LEU A 41 -10.26 4.23 5.53
C LEU A 41 -10.65 2.84 6.01
N THR A 42 -10.45 2.58 7.30
CA THR A 42 -10.71 1.27 7.89
C THR A 42 -11.65 1.42 9.08
N VAL A 43 -12.78 0.74 9.03
CA VAL A 43 -13.72 0.66 10.15
C VAL A 43 -13.50 -0.66 10.86
N ILE A 44 -13.19 -0.60 12.16
CA ILE A 44 -12.88 -1.77 12.97
C ILE A 44 -13.97 -1.97 14.01
N SER A 45 -14.58 -3.16 14.01
CA SER A 45 -15.50 -3.55 15.08
C SER A 45 -14.75 -3.64 16.41
N THR A 46 -15.24 -2.94 17.44
CA THR A 46 -14.66 -2.98 18.78
C THR A 46 -14.73 -4.38 19.40
N ALA A 47 -15.75 -5.17 19.07
CA ALA A 47 -15.86 -6.56 19.52
C ALA A 47 -14.78 -7.44 18.87
N ALA A 48 -14.50 -7.24 17.58
CA ALA A 48 -13.41 -7.93 16.88
C ALA A 48 -12.03 -7.51 17.38
N LEU A 49 -11.86 -6.21 17.69
CA LEU A 49 -10.65 -5.66 18.30
C LEU A 49 -10.33 -6.30 19.67
N LYS A 50 -11.35 -6.54 20.49
CA LYS A 50 -11.18 -7.22 21.79
C LYS A 50 -10.70 -8.68 21.66
N ARG A 51 -10.99 -9.35 20.53
CA ARG A 51 -10.49 -10.71 20.25
C ARG A 51 -9.04 -10.70 19.76
N ALA A 52 -8.60 -9.62 19.13
CA ALA A 52 -7.27 -9.53 18.55
C ALA A 52 -6.20 -9.62 19.65
N LYS A 53 -5.25 -10.57 19.50
CA LYS A 53 -4.14 -10.74 20.44
C LYS A 53 -3.28 -9.47 20.47
N LYS A 54 -2.66 -9.18 21.62
CA LYS A 54 -1.67 -8.08 21.76
C LYS A 54 -0.24 -8.64 21.60
N PRO A 55 0.74 -7.85 21.12
CA PRO A 55 0.58 -6.49 20.62
C PRO A 55 -0.21 -6.46 19.31
N TRP A 56 -0.81 -5.31 19.01
CA TRP A 56 -1.63 -5.15 17.81
C TRP A 56 -0.78 -4.91 16.57
N PHE A 57 0.19 -4.01 16.70
CA PHE A 57 1.14 -3.67 15.65
C PHE A 57 2.54 -4.07 16.12
N TRP A 58 3.30 -4.67 15.21
CA TRP A 58 4.69 -5.00 15.47
C TRP A 58 5.48 -5.01 14.17
N SER A 59 6.62 -4.34 14.16
CA SER A 59 7.55 -4.32 13.04
C SER A 59 8.73 -5.23 13.37
N LYS A 60 9.19 -6.02 12.40
CA LYS A 60 10.37 -6.88 12.55
C LYS A 60 11.33 -6.63 11.38
N PRO A 61 12.63 -6.38 11.63
CA PRO A 61 13.60 -6.27 10.55
C PRO A 61 13.73 -7.60 9.79
N GLY A 62 14.31 -7.52 8.60
CA GLY A 62 14.69 -8.69 7.81
C GLY A 62 15.76 -9.55 8.51
N PRO A 63 16.07 -10.74 7.98
CA PRO A 63 17.06 -11.65 8.56
C PRO A 63 18.47 -11.06 8.73
N ASP A 64 18.84 -10.10 7.88
CA ASP A 64 20.11 -9.37 7.92
C ASP A 64 20.10 -8.17 8.89
N GLY A 65 19.00 -7.96 9.61
CA GLY A 65 18.79 -6.81 10.50
C GLY A 65 18.40 -5.51 9.78
N SER A 66 18.29 -5.53 8.44
CA SER A 66 17.89 -4.36 7.66
C SER A 66 16.37 -4.18 7.61
N TRP A 67 15.93 -3.01 7.18
CA TRP A 67 14.53 -2.72 6.85
C TRP A 67 14.26 -2.84 5.35
N ASN A 68 15.01 -3.70 4.66
CA ASN A 68 14.83 -3.98 3.24
C ASN A 68 13.91 -5.19 3.06
N GLU A 69 14.28 -6.11 2.18
CA GLU A 69 13.50 -7.31 1.86
C GLU A 69 13.41 -8.28 3.06
N GLY A 70 12.31 -9.01 3.16
CA GLY A 70 12.07 -9.97 4.24
C GLY A 70 11.64 -9.36 5.59
N ARG A 71 11.56 -8.02 5.70
CA ARG A 71 10.98 -7.37 6.88
C ARG A 71 9.48 -7.63 7.03
N VAL A 72 9.00 -7.54 8.26
CA VAL A 72 7.56 -7.51 8.56
C VAL A 72 7.16 -6.07 8.86
N ASP A 73 6.31 -5.51 8.00
CA ASP A 73 5.69 -4.21 8.22
C ASP A 73 4.54 -4.35 9.23
N PRO A 74 4.26 -3.31 10.03
CA PRO A 74 3.34 -3.40 11.16
C PRO A 74 1.90 -3.68 10.74
N ASP A 75 1.49 -3.25 9.54
CA ASP A 75 0.18 -3.53 8.96
C ASP A 75 0.03 -5.00 8.56
N ILE A 76 1.05 -5.60 7.95
CA ILE A 76 1.09 -7.03 7.63
C ILE A 76 1.05 -7.87 8.91
N TYR A 77 1.81 -7.48 9.94
CA TYR A 77 1.72 -8.15 11.24
C TYR A 77 0.30 -8.07 11.81
N TRP A 78 -0.28 -6.86 11.82
CA TRP A 78 -1.64 -6.64 12.30
C TRP A 78 -2.64 -7.56 11.60
N TRP A 79 -2.63 -7.66 10.26
CA TRP A 79 -3.61 -8.46 9.54
C TRP A 79 -3.43 -9.96 9.71
N ARG A 80 -2.18 -10.44 9.83
CA ARG A 80 -1.92 -11.85 10.23
C ARG A 80 -2.49 -12.12 11.61
N ASN A 81 -2.16 -11.29 12.60
CA ASN A 81 -2.67 -11.41 13.97
C ASN A 81 -4.20 -11.30 14.03
N TRP A 82 -4.81 -10.41 13.24
CA TRP A 82 -6.26 -10.23 13.12
C TRP A 82 -6.94 -11.53 12.68
N ARG A 83 -6.43 -12.16 11.61
CA ARG A 83 -6.95 -13.46 11.11
C ARG A 83 -6.69 -14.60 12.08
N GLU A 84 -5.50 -14.68 12.66
CA GLU A 84 -5.15 -15.68 13.68
C GLU A 84 -5.98 -15.56 14.97
N SER A 85 -6.61 -14.41 15.18
CA SER A 85 -7.56 -14.15 16.27
C SER A 85 -9.01 -14.49 15.89
N GLY A 86 -9.22 -15.12 14.73
CA GLY A 86 -10.52 -15.55 14.24
C GLY A 86 -11.34 -14.46 13.55
N ASN A 87 -10.74 -13.31 13.23
CA ASN A 87 -11.43 -12.24 12.53
C ASN A 87 -11.24 -12.32 11.01
N ARG A 88 -12.12 -11.63 10.27
CA ARG A 88 -12.09 -11.54 8.79
C ARG A 88 -11.86 -10.09 8.37
N VAL A 89 -11.33 -9.89 7.17
CA VAL A 89 -11.07 -8.57 6.59
C VAL A 89 -11.85 -8.45 5.29
N PHE A 90 -12.48 -7.31 5.07
CA PHE A 90 -13.23 -7.04 3.86
C PHE A 90 -12.90 -5.66 3.31
N VAL A 91 -12.97 -5.52 1.99
CA VAL A 91 -12.96 -4.24 1.28
C VAL A 91 -14.32 -4.02 0.62
N THR A 92 -14.72 -2.76 0.43
CA THR A 92 -15.90 -2.42 -0.37
C THR A 92 -15.48 -1.61 -1.60
N PRO A 93 -15.68 -2.14 -2.82
CA PRO A 93 -15.43 -1.38 -4.05
C PRO A 93 -16.38 -0.18 -4.24
N ARG A 94 -17.44 -0.07 -3.44
CA ARG A 94 -18.47 0.98 -3.54
C ARG A 94 -18.04 2.32 -2.95
N VAL A 95 -16.97 2.33 -2.16
CA VAL A 95 -16.41 3.55 -1.58
C VAL A 95 -15.07 3.81 -2.24
N VAL A 96 -15.06 4.82 -3.13
CA VAL A 96 -13.85 5.24 -3.84
C VAL A 96 -13.22 6.40 -3.09
N LEU A 97 -11.98 6.21 -2.65
CA LEU A 97 -11.20 7.22 -1.94
C LEU A 97 -9.89 7.45 -2.68
N GLY A 98 -9.57 8.72 -2.88
CA GLY A 98 -8.26 9.13 -3.37
C GLY A 98 -7.22 9.17 -2.25
N HIS A 99 -5.95 9.03 -2.63
CA HIS A 99 -4.81 9.31 -1.77
C HIS A 99 -4.15 10.61 -2.24
N GLY A 100 -3.94 11.55 -1.31
CA GLY A 100 -3.15 12.74 -1.58
C GLY A 100 -1.67 12.38 -1.57
N GLU A 101 -0.94 12.78 -2.60
CA GLU A 101 0.46 12.43 -2.75
C GLU A 101 1.34 13.68 -2.68
N TYR A 102 2.50 13.54 -2.04
CA TYR A 102 3.51 14.59 -2.04
C TYR A 102 4.33 14.52 -3.33
N VAL A 103 4.29 15.63 -4.08
CA VAL A 103 5.06 15.82 -5.29
C VAL A 103 5.98 17.03 -5.16
N VAL A 104 7.16 16.93 -5.76
CA VAL A 104 8.01 18.09 -6.01
C VAL A 104 7.50 18.76 -7.29
N THR A 105 7.28 20.07 -7.23
CA THR A 105 6.85 20.87 -8.40
C THR A 105 8.06 21.62 -8.95
N TRP A 106 8.43 21.34 -10.18
CA TRP A 106 9.54 21.97 -10.88
C TRP A 106 9.02 22.92 -11.97
N PRO A 107 9.75 24.00 -12.30
CA PRO A 107 9.51 24.72 -13.55
C PRO A 107 9.75 23.79 -14.74
N GLY A 108 8.84 23.75 -15.71
CA GLY A 108 9.02 22.98 -16.94
C GLY A 108 10.14 23.52 -17.81
N ARG A 109 10.69 22.67 -18.69
CA ARG A 109 11.82 23.00 -19.57
C ARG A 109 11.57 24.20 -20.48
N ASP A 110 10.33 24.42 -20.89
CA ASP A 110 9.89 25.55 -21.72
C ASP A 110 9.34 26.72 -20.90
N LEU A 111 9.36 26.62 -19.56
CA LEU A 111 8.77 27.57 -18.61
C LEU A 111 7.25 27.82 -18.79
N GLY A 112 6.55 26.98 -19.56
CA GLY A 112 5.12 27.14 -19.83
C GLY A 112 4.22 26.40 -18.85
N LYS A 113 4.69 25.27 -18.28
CA LYS A 113 3.92 24.42 -17.36
C LYS A 113 4.80 23.84 -16.26
N PRO A 114 4.25 23.55 -15.06
CA PRO A 114 4.98 22.82 -14.03
C PRO A 114 5.20 21.36 -14.43
N VAL A 115 6.29 20.79 -13.93
CA VAL A 115 6.57 19.35 -13.99
C VAL A 115 6.49 18.80 -12.57
N PHE A 116 5.63 17.81 -12.36
CA PHE A 116 5.49 17.13 -11.07
C PHE A 116 6.37 15.88 -11.03
N GLN A 117 7.07 15.70 -9.93
CA GLN A 117 7.87 14.51 -9.64
C GLN A 117 7.41 13.90 -8.32
N TRP A 118 7.20 12.59 -8.28
CA TRP A 118 6.94 11.90 -7.03
C TRP A 118 8.13 12.06 -6.07
N THR A 119 7.86 12.40 -4.83
CA THR A 119 8.91 12.56 -3.80
C THR A 119 9.73 11.29 -3.59
N THR A 120 9.13 10.11 -3.79
CA THR A 120 9.85 8.82 -3.80
C THR A 120 10.91 8.75 -4.89
N ASP A 121 10.58 9.18 -6.12
CA ASP A 121 11.54 9.17 -7.23
C ASP A 121 12.69 10.14 -6.98
N PHE A 122 12.38 11.32 -6.44
CA PHE A 122 13.41 12.29 -6.05
C PHE A 122 14.31 11.71 -4.95
N THR A 123 13.75 11.12 -3.90
CA THR A 123 14.53 10.54 -2.79
C THR A 123 15.44 9.40 -3.24
N ASN A 124 14.98 8.59 -4.20
CA ASN A 124 15.76 7.47 -4.72
C ASN A 124 16.88 7.89 -5.66
N THR A 125 16.68 8.95 -6.45
CA THR A 125 17.60 9.34 -7.53
C THR A 125 18.43 10.57 -7.21
N SER A 126 17.96 11.40 -6.26
CA SER A 126 18.43 12.76 -5.98
C SER A 126 18.54 13.65 -7.23
N LYS A 127 17.69 13.39 -8.23
CA LYS A 127 17.70 14.09 -9.53
C LYS A 127 16.32 14.62 -9.85
N LYS A 128 16.26 15.82 -10.41
CA LYS A 128 15.04 16.35 -11.04
C LYS A 128 14.80 15.64 -12.39
N PRO A 129 13.56 15.60 -12.90
CA PRO A 129 13.27 15.06 -14.24
C PRO A 129 13.98 15.85 -15.34
N GLU A 130 14.31 15.20 -16.46
CA GLU A 130 14.92 15.87 -17.63
C GLU A 130 13.98 16.90 -18.27
N THR A 131 12.68 16.76 -18.06
CA THR A 131 11.64 17.70 -18.49
C THR A 131 11.56 18.95 -17.62
N ALA A 132 12.26 19.01 -16.49
CA ALA A 132 12.37 20.21 -15.67
C ALA A 132 13.47 21.15 -16.18
N TRP A 133 13.28 22.46 -16.00
CA TRP A 133 14.24 23.50 -16.38
C TRP A 133 15.65 23.27 -15.83
N SER A 134 16.67 23.49 -16.64
CA SER A 134 18.09 23.58 -16.24
C SER A 134 18.79 24.67 -17.03
N VAL A 135 19.81 25.28 -16.44
CA VAL A 135 20.72 26.17 -17.17
C VAL A 135 21.45 25.38 -18.27
N PRO A 136 21.67 25.97 -19.46
CA PRO A 136 22.57 25.40 -20.46
C PRO A 136 23.96 25.19 -19.86
N GLN A 137 24.58 24.04 -20.16
CA GLN A 137 25.98 23.75 -19.83
C GLN A 137 26.90 24.28 -20.93
#